data_AF-A0A857V8C0-F1
#
_entry.id   AF-A0A857V8C0-F1
#
_cell.length_a   1.000
_cell.length_b   1.000
_cell.length_c   1.000
_cell.angle_alpha   90.00
_cell.angle_beta   90.00
_cell.angle_gamma   90.00
#
_symmetry.space_group_name_H-M   'P 1'
#
loop_
_entity.id
_entity.type
_entity.pdbx_description
1 polymer ?
#
loop_
_entity_poly.entity_id
_entity_poly.type
_entity_poly.pdbx_seq_one_letter_code
_entity_poly.pdbx_strand_id
1 'polypeptide(L)'
;MKGRGFTLVELIIAIAVMAILLVLATLSFRNYQAAARDKEREADVLALQNYLESVYPREIRDSAGNVIKPAGGYPAYVSGASGAGKMTAAQFAAAFDELGGAAKTGPLDRERLISAINGTFGVNPITNISQLLAKKDDYENTKITNYPNGAYVYVASAKDGVCDEAGAACRRYTIFYHLETKEPGKWQVLNSKRL
;
A
#
# COMPACT_ATOMS: atom_id res chain seq x y z
N MET A 1 31.43 20.23 56.99
CA MET A 1 31.08 20.30 55.55
C MET A 1 29.62 20.71 55.42
N LYS A 2 29.31 21.91 54.92
CA LYS A 2 27.92 22.35 54.71
C LYS A 2 27.41 21.74 53.41
N GLY A 3 26.57 20.70 53.51
CA GLY A 3 25.82 20.19 52.37
C GLY A 3 24.86 21.28 51.89
N ARG A 4 25.08 21.81 50.68
CA ARG A 4 24.12 22.71 50.03
C ARG A 4 22.94 21.82 49.62
N GLY A 5 21.87 21.85 50.42
CA GLY A 5 20.64 21.12 50.12
C GLY A 5 19.98 21.69 48.88
N PHE A 6 19.48 20.79 48.02
CA PHE A 6 18.70 21.14 46.84
C PHE A 6 17.47 21.95 47.25
N THR A 7 17.22 23.10 46.62
CA THR A 7 16.07 23.92 47.01
C THR A 7 14.80 23.43 46.31
N LEU A 8 13.64 23.60 46.97
CA LEU A 8 12.35 23.24 46.39
C LEU A 8 12.07 24.03 45.10
N VAL A 9 12.54 25.29 45.03
CA VAL A 9 12.44 26.15 43.85
C VAL A 9 13.23 25.55 42.67
N GLU A 10 14.43 25.04 42.91
CA GLU A 10 15.30 24.43 41.90
C GLU A 10 14.65 23.18 41.29
N LEU A 11 13.97 22.37 42.12
CA LEU A 11 13.20 21.22 41.65
C LEU A 11 11.98 21.63 40.80
N ILE A 12 11.24 22.67 41.23
CA ILE A 12 10.08 23.18 40.48
C ILE A 12 10.52 23.68 39.10
N ILE A 13 11.60 24.47 39.03
CA ILE A 13 12.12 24.99 37.77
C ILE A 13 12.57 23.84 36.86
N ALA A 14 13.26 22.82 37.39
CA ALA A 14 13.68 21.66 36.62
C ALA A 14 12.49 20.90 36.01
N ILE A 15 11.44 20.64 36.79
CA ILE A 15 10.24 19.96 36.30
C ILE A 15 9.49 20.84 35.27
N ALA A 16 9.42 22.15 35.49
CA ALA A 16 8.82 23.07 34.54
C ALA A 16 9.54 23.05 33.19
N VAL A 17 10.88 23.08 33.18
CA VAL A 17 11.67 22.98 31.95
C VAL A 17 11.50 21.62 31.28
N MET A 18 11.53 20.51 32.05
CA MET A 18 11.30 19.17 31.50
C MET A 18 9.92 19.03 30.86
N ALA A 19 8.88 19.60 31.46
CA ALA A 19 7.53 19.58 30.92
C ALA A 19 7.44 20.29 29.56
N ILE A 20 8.07 21.47 29.43
CA ILE A 20 8.11 22.22 28.17
C ILE A 20 8.86 21.42 27.09
N LEU A 21 10.02 20.85 27.42
CA LEU A 21 10.81 20.06 26.48
C LEU A 21 10.07 18.80 26.01
N LEU A 22 9.36 18.11 26.91
CA LEU A 22 8.59 16.92 26.59
C LEU A 22 7.50 17.23 25.54
N VAL A 23 6.77 18.33 25.70
CA VAL A 23 5.73 18.74 24.75
C VAL A 23 6.33 18.95 23.35
N LEU A 24 7.42 19.72 23.24
CA LEU A 24 8.07 19.97 21.96
C LEU A 24 8.62 18.69 21.33
N ALA A 25 9.23 17.82 22.12
CA ALA A 25 9.77 16.54 21.67
C ALA A 25 8.67 15.63 21.09
N THR A 26 7.50 15.57 21.74
CA THR A 26 6.39 14.71 21.26
C THR A 26 5.86 15.12 19.90
N LEU A 27 5.75 16.42 19.61
CA LEU A 27 5.30 16.91 18.31
C LEU A 27 6.30 16.56 17.19
N SER A 28 7.59 16.79 17.44
CA SER A 28 8.66 16.44 16.50
C SER A 28 8.70 14.94 16.21
N PHE A 29 8.56 14.12 17.25
CA PHE A 29 8.61 12.67 17.13
C PHE A 29 7.44 12.09 16.30
N ARG A 30 6.24 12.67 16.37
CA ARG A 30 5.10 12.24 15.55
C ARG A 30 5.36 12.45 14.06
N ASN A 31 5.86 13.63 13.69
CA ASN A 31 6.19 13.95 12.30
C ASN A 31 7.32 13.05 11.77
N TYR A 32 8.33 12.77 12.59
CA TYR A 32 9.42 11.87 12.23
C TYR A 32 8.92 10.45 11.96
N GLN A 33 8.03 9.92 12.80
CA GLN A 33 7.44 8.59 12.58
C GLN A 33 6.60 8.53 11.30
N ALA A 34 5.79 9.55 11.01
CA ALA A 34 5.02 9.61 9.76
C ALA A 34 5.94 9.61 8.53
N ALA A 35 7.01 10.41 8.57
CA ALA A 35 8.01 10.44 7.49
C ALA A 35 8.75 9.09 7.33
N ALA A 36 9.05 8.41 8.43
CA ALA A 36 9.68 7.08 8.39
C ALA A 36 8.75 6.03 7.76
N ARG A 37 7.45 6.04 8.10
CA ARG A 37 6.46 5.16 7.48
C ARG A 37 6.29 5.44 6.00
N ASP A 38 6.28 6.71 5.60
CA ASP A 38 6.22 7.07 4.17
C ASP A 38 7.43 6.54 3.40
N LYS A 39 8.63 6.53 4.01
CA LYS A 39 9.82 5.93 3.39
C LYS A 39 9.69 4.41 3.26
N GLU A 40 9.08 3.75 4.25
CA GLU A 40 8.79 2.33 4.20
C GLU A 40 7.77 2.02 3.09
N ARG A 41 6.69 2.80 2.96
CA ARG A 41 5.71 2.67 1.87
C ARG A 41 6.31 2.88 0.48
N GLU A 42 7.16 3.90 0.33
CA GLU A 42 7.90 4.14 -0.91
C GLU A 42 8.80 2.95 -1.25
N ALA A 43 9.46 2.35 -0.25
CA ALA A 43 10.29 1.16 -0.41
C ALA A 43 9.46 -0.09 -0.76
N ASP A 44 8.31 -0.30 -0.13
CA ASP A 44 7.39 -1.40 -0.42
C ASP A 44 6.86 -1.32 -1.86
N VAL A 45 6.42 -0.14 -2.28
CA VAL A 45 5.95 0.10 -3.65
C VAL A 45 7.07 -0.10 -4.68
N LEU A 46 8.30 0.28 -4.35
CA LEU A 46 9.46 -0.01 -5.19
C LEU A 46 9.77 -1.51 -5.27
N ALA A 47 9.69 -2.23 -4.14
CA ALA A 47 9.84 -3.68 -4.11
C ALA A 47 8.76 -4.38 -4.94
N LEU A 48 7.50 -3.92 -4.83
CA LEU A 48 6.37 -4.36 -5.66
C LEU A 48 6.65 -4.15 -7.15
N GLN A 49 7.13 -2.96 -7.54
CA GLN A 49 7.48 -2.66 -8.92
C GLN A 49 8.61 -3.57 -9.43
N ASN A 50 9.69 -3.72 -8.66
CA ASN A 50 10.80 -4.57 -9.05
C ASN A 50 10.38 -6.04 -9.20
N TYR A 51 9.53 -6.52 -8.29
CA TYR A 51 8.92 -7.84 -8.39
C TYR A 51 8.12 -7.99 -9.69
N LEU A 52 7.21 -7.05 -9.97
CA LEU A 52 6.36 -7.07 -11.16
C LEU A 52 7.17 -7.06 -12.46
N GLU A 53 8.25 -6.28 -12.52
CA GLU A 53 9.18 -6.28 -13.67
C GLU A 53 9.97 -7.60 -13.77
N SER A 54 10.34 -8.22 -12.64
CA SER A 54 11.05 -9.51 -12.62
C SER A 54 10.18 -10.68 -13.07
N VAL A 55 8.87 -10.64 -12.78
CA VAL A 55 7.92 -11.67 -13.22
C VAL A 55 7.43 -11.44 -14.62
N TYR A 56 7.54 -10.23 -15.19
CA TYR A 56 7.06 -9.91 -16.53
C TYR A 56 7.48 -10.94 -17.61
N PRO A 57 8.77 -11.33 -17.76
CA PRO A 57 9.17 -12.32 -18.76
C PRO A 57 8.86 -13.77 -18.38
N ARG A 58 8.53 -14.05 -17.11
CA ARG A 58 8.31 -15.40 -16.59
C ARG A 58 6.84 -15.80 -16.71
N GLU A 59 6.57 -17.09 -16.69
CA GLU A 59 5.22 -17.61 -16.50
C GLU A 59 5.01 -17.96 -15.02
N ILE A 60 3.82 -17.69 -14.48
CA ILE A 60 3.42 -18.17 -13.14
C ILE A 60 2.26 -19.13 -13.31
N ARG A 61 2.37 -20.27 -12.62
CA ARG A 61 1.35 -21.32 -12.56
C ARG A 61 0.81 -21.46 -11.15
N ASP A 62 -0.45 -21.87 -11.03
CA ASP A 62 -1.01 -22.27 -9.74
C ASP A 62 -0.56 -23.69 -9.36
N SER A 63 -0.95 -24.13 -8.16
CA SER A 63 -0.63 -25.48 -7.64
C SER A 63 -1.21 -26.62 -8.47
N ALA A 64 -2.21 -26.36 -9.32
CA ALA A 64 -2.78 -27.32 -10.25
C ALA A 64 -2.08 -27.31 -11.63
N GLY A 65 -1.05 -26.47 -11.81
CA GLY A 65 -0.28 -26.34 -13.04
C GLY A 65 -0.92 -25.44 -14.10
N ASN A 66 -2.04 -24.78 -13.80
CA ASN A 66 -2.68 -23.86 -14.74
C ASN A 66 -1.89 -22.54 -14.81
N VAL A 67 -1.76 -21.99 -16.01
CA VAL A 67 -1.11 -20.69 -16.21
C VAL A 67 -2.03 -19.59 -15.68
N ILE A 68 -1.59 -18.90 -14.63
CA ILE A 68 -2.32 -17.77 -14.03
C ILE A 68 -1.75 -16.42 -14.47
N LYS A 69 -0.50 -16.41 -14.92
CA LYS A 69 0.17 -15.27 -15.55
C LYS A 69 1.05 -15.78 -16.68
N PRO A 70 0.78 -15.45 -17.96
CA PRO A 70 1.63 -15.86 -19.06
C PRO A 70 2.94 -15.05 -19.08
N ALA A 71 3.95 -15.57 -19.79
CA ALA A 71 5.15 -14.80 -20.11
C ALA A 71 4.80 -13.56 -20.96
N GLY A 72 5.47 -12.43 -20.70
CA GLY A 72 5.24 -11.16 -21.41
C GLY A 72 4.02 -10.37 -20.95
N GLY A 73 3.51 -10.63 -19.75
CA GLY A 73 2.41 -9.88 -19.12
C GLY A 73 2.54 -9.80 -17.60
N TYR A 74 1.74 -8.94 -16.97
CA TYR A 74 1.61 -8.84 -15.51
C TYR A 74 0.48 -9.73 -14.99
N PRO A 75 0.46 -10.05 -13.68
CA PRO A 75 -0.66 -10.77 -13.07
C PRO A 75 -2.00 -10.06 -13.31
N ALA A 76 -3.05 -10.82 -13.61
CA ALA A 76 -4.41 -10.28 -13.59
C ALA A 76 -4.81 -9.88 -12.16
N TYR A 77 -5.79 -8.98 -12.04
CA TYR A 77 -6.38 -8.65 -10.74
C TYR A 77 -7.76 -9.29 -10.60
N VAL A 78 -8.23 -9.47 -9.37
CA VAL A 78 -9.59 -9.94 -9.11
C VAL A 78 -10.55 -8.76 -9.26
N SER A 79 -11.48 -8.82 -10.21
CA SER A 79 -12.46 -7.77 -10.53
C SER A 79 -13.83 -7.95 -9.90
N GLY A 80 -14.07 -9.09 -9.23
CA GLY A 80 -15.39 -9.51 -8.73
C GLY A 80 -16.29 -10.14 -9.79
N ALA A 81 -15.90 -10.11 -11.07
CA ALA A 81 -16.59 -10.86 -12.12
C ALA A 81 -16.46 -12.38 -11.86
N SER A 82 -17.57 -13.10 -12.01
CA SER A 82 -17.61 -14.56 -11.87
C SER A 82 -17.72 -15.19 -13.25
N GLY A 83 -16.86 -16.16 -13.55
CA GLY A 83 -16.84 -16.87 -14.82
C GLY A 83 -15.63 -17.78 -14.95
N ALA A 84 -15.71 -18.75 -15.86
CA ALA A 84 -14.57 -19.60 -16.19
C ALA A 84 -13.41 -18.73 -16.67
N GLY A 85 -12.21 -18.93 -16.11
CA GLY A 85 -11.00 -18.17 -16.44
C GLY A 85 -10.80 -16.86 -15.69
N LYS A 86 -11.74 -16.41 -14.84
CA LYS A 86 -11.51 -15.21 -14.00
C LYS A 86 -10.49 -15.49 -12.90
N MET A 87 -9.64 -14.50 -12.63
CA MET A 87 -8.63 -14.52 -11.59
C MET A 87 -9.30 -14.66 -10.23
N THR A 88 -8.95 -15.72 -9.49
CA THR A 88 -9.45 -15.96 -8.13
C THR A 88 -8.55 -15.31 -7.08
N ALA A 89 -9.05 -15.13 -5.86
CA ALA A 89 -8.24 -14.61 -4.75
C ALA A 89 -7.02 -15.51 -4.42
N ALA A 90 -7.19 -16.84 -4.54
CA ALA A 90 -6.10 -17.79 -4.31
C ALA A 90 -5.02 -17.70 -5.40
N GLN A 91 -5.42 -17.57 -6.67
CA GLN A 91 -4.48 -17.39 -7.77
C GLN A 91 -3.80 -16.03 -7.72
N PHE A 92 -4.52 -14.97 -7.31
CA PHE A 92 -3.92 -13.68 -7.04
C PHE A 92 -2.85 -13.80 -5.94
N ALA A 93 -3.16 -14.43 -4.81
CA ALA A 93 -2.17 -14.65 -3.76
C ALA A 93 -0.94 -15.43 -4.26
N ALA A 94 -1.15 -16.50 -5.04
CA ALA A 94 -0.08 -17.28 -5.65
C ALA A 94 0.78 -16.44 -6.62
N ALA A 95 0.17 -15.53 -7.40
CA ALA A 95 0.89 -14.65 -8.32
C ALA A 95 1.80 -13.63 -7.62
N PHE A 96 1.66 -13.46 -6.30
CA PHE A 96 2.53 -12.62 -5.48
C PHE A 96 3.29 -13.42 -4.43
N ASP A 97 3.27 -14.76 -4.44
CA ASP A 97 3.83 -15.56 -3.35
C ASP A 97 5.34 -15.32 -3.15
N GLU A 98 6.09 -15.21 -4.25
CA GLU A 98 7.53 -14.91 -4.27
C GLU A 98 7.88 -13.49 -3.76
N LEU A 99 6.91 -12.58 -3.67
CA LEU A 99 7.15 -11.24 -3.13
C LEU A 99 7.39 -11.33 -1.60
N GLY A 100 8.42 -10.64 -1.12
CA GLY A 100 8.75 -10.59 0.30
C GLY A 100 7.58 -10.14 1.17
N GLY A 101 7.41 -10.76 2.34
CA GLY A 101 6.28 -10.52 3.25
C GLY A 101 6.12 -9.05 3.64
N ALA A 102 7.22 -8.36 3.93
CA ALA A 102 7.20 -6.92 4.26
C ALA A 102 6.57 -6.08 3.13
N ALA A 103 6.93 -6.29 1.87
CA ALA A 103 6.31 -5.55 0.76
C ALA A 103 4.82 -5.88 0.55
N LYS A 104 4.32 -6.98 1.12
CA LYS A 104 2.90 -7.33 1.14
C LYS A 104 2.15 -6.68 2.30
N THR A 105 2.84 -6.31 3.37
CA THR A 105 2.26 -5.81 4.63
C THR A 105 2.91 -4.48 4.99
N GLY A 106 2.19 -3.37 4.82
CA GLY A 106 2.74 -2.05 5.08
C GLY A 106 3.10 -1.80 6.56
N PRO A 107 3.60 -0.60 6.88
CA PRO A 107 4.16 -0.28 8.20
C PRO A 107 3.15 -0.24 9.34
N LEU A 108 1.84 -0.14 9.03
CA LEU A 108 0.77 -0.07 10.02
C LEU A 108 -0.13 -1.30 10.00
N ASP A 109 -0.83 -1.52 11.11
CA ASP A 109 -1.78 -2.63 11.20
C ASP A 109 -2.82 -2.57 10.07
N ARG A 110 -3.13 -3.75 9.53
CA ARG A 110 -4.02 -4.00 8.39
C ARG A 110 -3.58 -3.40 7.04
N GLU A 111 -2.55 -2.57 6.97
CA GLU A 111 -2.00 -2.05 5.71
C GLU A 111 -1.36 -3.19 4.90
N ARG A 112 -1.80 -3.40 3.65
CA ARG A 112 -1.33 -4.53 2.82
C ARG A 112 -1.58 -4.34 1.33
N LEU A 113 -0.93 -5.18 0.54
CA LEU A 113 -1.26 -5.39 -0.88
C LEU A 113 -2.62 -6.07 -1.00
N ILE A 114 -3.50 -5.46 -1.79
CA ILE A 114 -4.82 -6.02 -2.12
C ILE A 114 -5.08 -5.93 -3.63
N SER A 115 -5.81 -6.89 -4.18
CA SER A 115 -6.46 -6.71 -5.48
C SER A 115 -7.62 -5.72 -5.35
N ALA A 116 -7.88 -4.93 -6.38
CA ALA A 116 -8.94 -3.92 -6.44
C ALA A 116 -10.24 -4.32 -5.72
N ILE A 117 -10.83 -5.47 -6.07
CA ILE A 117 -12.15 -5.88 -5.54
C ILE A 117 -12.21 -6.01 -4.02
N ASN A 118 -11.08 -6.29 -3.37
CA ASN A 118 -11.01 -6.44 -1.91
C ASN A 118 -11.05 -5.08 -1.21
N GLY A 119 -10.92 -3.98 -1.96
CA GLY A 119 -11.14 -2.63 -1.48
C GLY A 119 -12.52 -2.12 -1.85
N THR A 120 -13.12 -1.36 -0.93
CA THR A 120 -14.38 -0.65 -1.18
C THR A 120 -14.24 0.82 -0.82
N PHE A 121 -14.88 1.68 -1.61
CA PHE A 121 -15.15 3.07 -1.24
C PHE A 121 -16.51 3.12 -0.54
N GLY A 122 -16.50 3.08 0.80
CA GLY A 122 -17.71 2.83 1.58
C GLY A 122 -18.26 1.44 1.29
N VAL A 123 -19.48 1.34 0.74
CA VAL A 123 -20.10 0.06 0.36
C VAL A 123 -19.84 -0.35 -1.09
N ASN A 124 -19.21 0.51 -1.89
CA ASN A 124 -19.03 0.28 -3.32
C ASN A 124 -17.68 -0.40 -3.59
N PRO A 125 -17.66 -1.62 -4.15
CA PRO A 125 -16.42 -2.31 -4.47
C PRO A 125 -15.68 -1.66 -5.65
N ILE A 126 -14.36 -1.80 -5.64
CA ILE A 126 -13.50 -1.29 -6.72
C ILE A 126 -13.34 -2.39 -7.76
N THR A 127 -13.93 -2.18 -8.93
CA THR A 127 -13.97 -3.16 -10.02
C THR A 127 -13.05 -2.80 -11.17
N ASN A 128 -12.64 -1.53 -11.29
CA ASN A 128 -11.79 -1.03 -12.37
C ASN A 128 -10.93 0.18 -11.94
N ILE A 129 -9.95 0.52 -12.76
CA ILE A 129 -9.02 1.63 -12.51
C ILE A 129 -9.68 3.01 -12.56
N SER A 130 -10.74 3.19 -13.36
CA SER A 130 -11.42 4.49 -13.49
C SER A 130 -12.06 4.94 -12.17
N GLN A 131 -12.58 4.00 -11.37
CA GLN A 131 -13.09 4.28 -10.03
C GLN A 131 -12.00 4.79 -9.09
N LEU A 132 -10.80 4.20 -9.15
CA LEU A 132 -9.65 4.67 -8.37
C LEU A 132 -9.20 6.06 -8.81
N LEU A 133 -9.04 6.26 -10.13
CA LEU A 133 -8.59 7.54 -10.70
C LEU A 133 -9.57 8.67 -10.40
N ALA A 134 -10.87 8.42 -10.41
CA ALA A 134 -11.90 9.40 -10.06
C ALA A 134 -11.84 9.85 -8.59
N LYS A 135 -11.19 9.07 -7.72
CA LYS A 135 -11.06 9.33 -6.27
C LYS A 135 -9.64 9.71 -5.84
N LYS A 136 -8.71 9.81 -6.79
CA LYS A 136 -7.28 10.00 -6.50
C LYS A 136 -6.96 11.25 -5.67
N ASP A 137 -7.73 12.33 -5.84
CA ASP A 137 -7.45 13.63 -5.21
C ASP A 137 -8.19 13.84 -3.88
N ASP A 138 -8.86 12.81 -3.35
CA ASP A 138 -9.71 12.91 -2.17
C ASP A 138 -9.51 11.71 -1.22
N TYR A 139 -8.29 11.53 -0.72
CA TYR A 139 -7.95 10.38 0.14
C TYR A 139 -8.82 10.30 1.40
N GLU A 140 -9.03 11.43 2.08
CA GLU A 140 -9.71 11.44 3.39
C GLU A 140 -11.15 10.90 3.32
N ASN A 141 -11.89 11.21 2.24
CA ASN A 141 -13.25 10.72 2.05
C ASN A 141 -13.31 9.39 1.27
N THR A 142 -12.17 8.89 0.80
CA THR A 142 -12.08 7.69 -0.05
C THR A 142 -11.13 6.64 0.52
N LYS A 143 -10.91 6.65 1.83
CA LYS A 143 -10.20 5.57 2.52
C LYS A 143 -10.86 4.24 2.20
N ILE A 144 -10.02 3.24 1.93
CA ILE A 144 -10.51 1.91 1.63
C ILE A 144 -11.07 1.29 2.91
N THR A 145 -12.33 0.88 2.88
CA THR A 145 -12.98 0.25 4.05
C THR A 145 -12.19 -0.98 4.50
N ASN A 146 -12.08 -1.18 5.81
CA ASN A 146 -11.26 -2.23 6.45
C ASN A 146 -9.73 -2.03 6.38
N TYR A 147 -9.26 -0.97 5.71
CA TYR A 147 -7.86 -0.58 5.59
C TYR A 147 -7.65 0.90 6.00
N PRO A 148 -7.97 1.26 7.25
CA PRO A 148 -8.00 2.67 7.70
C PRO A 148 -6.63 3.35 7.68
N ASN A 149 -5.56 2.55 7.73
CA ASN A 149 -4.17 3.02 7.74
C ASN A 149 -3.55 3.09 6.33
N GLY A 150 -4.26 2.65 5.29
CA GLY A 150 -3.76 2.56 3.92
C GLY A 150 -3.84 1.14 3.35
N ALA A 151 -3.70 1.06 2.03
CA ALA A 151 -3.58 -0.19 1.28
C ALA A 151 -2.78 0.06 -0.01
N TYR A 152 -2.07 -0.97 -0.48
CA TYR A 152 -1.49 -0.98 -1.82
C TYR A 152 -2.51 -1.65 -2.75
N VAL A 153 -3.34 -0.85 -3.42
CA VAL A 153 -4.41 -1.37 -4.29
C VAL A 153 -3.86 -1.64 -5.68
N TYR A 154 -3.81 -2.92 -6.04
CA TYR A 154 -3.32 -3.39 -7.34
C TYR A 154 -4.47 -3.58 -8.34
N VAL A 155 -4.29 -3.00 -9.52
CA VAL A 155 -5.16 -3.20 -10.69
C VAL A 155 -4.30 -3.45 -11.92
N ALA A 156 -4.67 -4.45 -12.73
CA ALA A 156 -4.04 -4.71 -14.00
C ALA A 156 -4.97 -4.31 -15.16
N SER A 157 -4.40 -3.80 -16.25
CA SER A 157 -5.17 -3.41 -17.44
C SER A 157 -4.61 -4.03 -18.71
N ALA A 158 -5.53 -4.31 -19.62
CA ALA A 158 -5.25 -4.68 -21.01
C ALA A 158 -5.11 -3.39 -21.86
N LYS A 159 -4.97 -3.52 -23.19
CA LYS A 159 -4.84 -2.36 -24.08
C LYS A 159 -5.94 -1.31 -23.87
N ASP A 160 -7.18 -1.74 -23.66
CA ASP A 160 -8.37 -0.86 -23.52
C ASP A 160 -9.38 -1.37 -22.47
N GLY A 161 -8.92 -1.89 -21.33
CA GLY A 161 -9.86 -2.37 -20.32
C GLY A 161 -9.25 -3.07 -19.12
N VAL A 162 -10.13 -3.77 -18.41
CA VAL A 162 -9.82 -4.61 -17.25
C VAL A 162 -8.99 -5.83 -17.69
N CYS A 163 -8.00 -6.22 -16.89
CA CYS A 163 -7.31 -7.49 -17.04
C CYS A 163 -7.55 -8.37 -15.81
N ASP A 164 -8.63 -9.16 -15.87
CA ASP A 164 -9.14 -9.97 -14.76
C ASP A 164 -9.22 -11.48 -15.06
N GLU A 165 -8.62 -11.91 -16.17
CA GLU A 165 -8.57 -13.31 -16.58
C GLU A 165 -7.22 -13.92 -16.21
N ALA A 166 -7.27 -15.04 -15.49
CA ALA A 166 -6.10 -15.85 -15.21
C ALA A 166 -5.52 -16.38 -16.53
N GLY A 167 -4.22 -16.20 -16.73
CA GLY A 167 -3.55 -16.57 -17.98
C GLY A 167 -3.66 -15.52 -19.10
N ALA A 168 -4.33 -14.38 -18.87
CA ALA A 168 -4.31 -13.26 -19.81
C ALA A 168 -3.00 -12.48 -19.74
N ALA A 169 -2.53 -11.99 -20.89
CA ALA A 169 -1.32 -11.17 -20.97
C ALA A 169 -1.63 -9.70 -20.64
N CYS A 170 -1.70 -9.37 -19.35
CA CYS A 170 -1.91 -7.99 -18.91
C CYS A 170 -0.72 -7.11 -19.29
N ARG A 171 -0.96 -6.01 -20.00
CA ARG A 171 0.11 -5.15 -20.53
C ARG A 171 0.55 -4.08 -19.55
N ARG A 172 -0.36 -3.67 -18.66
CA ARG A 172 -0.14 -2.58 -17.72
C ARG A 172 -0.66 -2.95 -16.35
N TYR A 173 -0.12 -2.30 -15.35
CA TYR A 173 -0.65 -2.34 -13.99
C TYR A 173 -0.55 -0.95 -13.37
N THR A 174 -1.36 -0.75 -12.34
CA THR A 174 -1.35 0.45 -11.52
C THR A 174 -1.48 0.04 -10.06
N ILE A 175 -0.67 0.67 -9.21
CA ILE A 175 -0.73 0.55 -7.75
C ILE A 175 -1.13 1.90 -7.18
N PHE A 176 -2.21 1.91 -6.41
CA PHE A 176 -2.64 3.05 -5.61
C PHE A 176 -2.16 2.86 -4.17
N TYR A 177 -1.59 3.91 -3.58
CA TYR A 177 -1.12 3.91 -2.20
C TYR A 177 -1.21 5.32 -1.61
N HIS A 178 -0.98 5.49 -0.31
CA HIS A 178 -1.08 6.78 0.37
C HIS A 178 0.21 7.10 1.11
N LEU A 179 0.51 8.40 1.23
CA LEU A 179 1.61 8.93 2.03
C LEU A 179 1.05 9.96 3.01
N GLU A 180 1.46 9.87 4.28
CA GLU A 180 0.95 10.69 5.37
C GLU A 180 1.49 12.12 5.35
N THR A 181 2.67 12.33 4.77
CA THR A 181 3.37 13.62 4.78
C THR A 181 3.42 14.28 3.41
N LYS A 182 3.44 13.48 2.33
CA LYS A 182 3.54 13.95 0.96
C LYS A 182 2.17 13.91 0.28
N GLU A 183 1.62 15.10 0.01
CA GLU A 183 0.27 15.26 -0.53
C GLU A 183 -0.77 14.43 0.25
N PRO A 184 -0.92 14.63 1.58
CA PRO A 184 -1.71 13.75 2.45
C PRO A 184 -3.18 13.63 2.07
N GLY A 185 -3.73 14.60 1.35
CA GLY A 185 -5.10 14.54 0.84
C GLY A 185 -5.27 13.70 -0.44
N LYS A 186 -4.21 13.09 -0.98
CA LYS A 186 -4.23 12.40 -2.26
C LYS A 186 -3.72 10.98 -2.18
N TRP A 187 -4.30 10.13 -3.01
CA TRP A 187 -3.71 8.87 -3.40
C TRP A 187 -2.52 9.09 -4.33
N GLN A 188 -1.44 8.39 -4.04
CA GLN A 188 -0.30 8.24 -4.92
C GLN A 188 -0.57 7.12 -5.93
N VAL A 189 -0.08 7.31 -7.15
CA VAL A 189 -0.32 6.39 -8.27
C VAL A 189 1.02 5.98 -8.87
N LEU A 190 1.29 4.68 -8.88
CA LEU A 190 2.41 4.08 -9.58
C LEU A 190 1.90 3.28 -10.78
N ASN A 191 2.37 3.60 -11.98
CA ASN A 191 2.06 2.85 -13.19
C ASN A 191 3.23 1.92 -13.60
N SER A 192 2.94 0.91 -14.41
CA SER A 192 3.96 0.07 -15.05
C SER A 192 4.93 0.92 -15.87
N LYS A 193 6.22 0.54 -15.88
CA LYS A 193 7.23 1.25 -16.70
C LYS A 193 7.08 0.96 -18.20
N ARG A 194 6.52 -0.21 -18.52
CA ARG A 194 6.31 -0.69 -19.89
C ARG A 194 4.92 -0.26 -20.38
N LEU A 195 4.87 0.21 -21.63
CA LEU A 195 3.65 0.61 -22.36
C LEU A 195 3.09 -0.51 -23.22
#